data_AF-A0A523ICA6-F1
#
_entry.id   AF-A0A523ICA6-F1
#
_cell.length_a   1.000
_cell.length_b   1.000
_cell.length_c   1.000
_cell.angle_alpha   90.00
_cell.angle_beta   90.00
_cell.angle_gamma   90.00
#
_symmetry.space_group_name_H-M   'P 1'
#
loop_
_entity.id
_entity.type
_entity.pdbx_description
1 polymer ?
#
loop_
_entity_poly.entity_id
_entity_poly.type
_entity_poly.pdbx_seq_one_letter_code
_entity_poly.pdbx_strand_id
1 'polypeptide(L)'
;MRYLVKAKLKPGKENALLQAIQTRALGKGSVAGGEYLRDMYQARHLENGETRWVEVCFCAEPLQEELPYWQEYFEIIDINNAHNKEKCKDLNGSEPWACLDCDCTERLAAKMKNWGEEFIDSLQKRGATADFKQPKIYHP
;
A
#
# COMPACT_ATOMS: atom_id res chain seq x y z
N MET A 1 0.34 9.71 -12.15
CA MET A 1 1.75 9.56 -11.73
C MET A 1 1.91 8.29 -10.91
N ARG A 2 3.11 7.68 -10.82
CA ARG A 2 3.34 6.49 -9.97
C ARG A 2 4.27 6.80 -8.81
N TYR A 3 3.87 6.40 -7.61
CA TYR A 3 4.66 6.58 -6.39
C TYR A 3 4.93 5.23 -5.74
N LEU A 4 6.15 5.01 -5.28
CA LEU A 4 6.49 3.92 -4.39
C LEU A 4 6.26 4.41 -2.96
N VAL A 5 5.30 3.79 -2.27
CA VAL A 5 5.03 4.06 -0.86
C VAL A 5 5.80 3.06 -0.01
N LYS A 6 6.41 3.55 1.06
CA LYS A 6 6.97 2.73 2.12
C LYS A 6 6.27 3.08 3.42
N ALA A 7 5.80 2.06 4.12
CA ALA A 7 5.10 2.26 5.37
C ALA A 7 5.33 1.10 6.33
N LYS A 8 4.95 1.29 7.60
CA LYS A 8 4.82 0.21 8.59
C LYS A 8 3.38 0.11 9.03
N LEU A 9 2.88 -1.12 9.15
CA LEU A 9 1.57 -1.34 9.73
C LEU A 9 1.61 -0.92 11.21
N LYS A 10 0.63 -0.13 11.65
CA LYS A 10 0.51 0.25 13.05
C LYS A 10 0.20 -0.98 13.90
N PRO A 11 0.85 -1.16 15.06
CA PRO A 11 0.55 -2.27 15.96
C PRO A 11 -0.93 -2.28 16.36
N GLY A 12 -1.57 -3.45 16.31
CA GLY A 12 -2.98 -3.64 16.66
C GLY A 12 -3.97 -3.28 15.55
N LYS A 13 -3.50 -2.84 14.38
CA LYS A 13 -4.34 -2.57 13.20
C LYS A 13 -4.45 -3.76 12.24
N GLU A 14 -3.80 -4.88 12.52
CA GLU A 14 -3.75 -6.06 11.66
C GLU A 14 -5.15 -6.57 11.31
N ASN A 15 -5.93 -6.90 12.33
CA ASN A 15 -7.29 -7.45 12.15
C ASN A 15 -8.24 -6.43 11.53
N ALA A 16 -8.14 -5.17 11.96
CA ALA A 16 -8.97 -4.09 11.41
C ALA A 16 -8.71 -3.89 9.91
N LEU A 17 -7.44 -3.85 9.49
CA LEU A 17 -7.08 -3.73 8.08
C LEU A 17 -7.51 -4.97 7.29
N LEU A 18 -7.26 -6.17 7.82
CA LEU A 18 -7.66 -7.41 7.15
C LEU A 18 -9.17 -7.45 6.93
N GLN A 19 -9.95 -7.10 7.94
CA GLN A 19 -11.41 -7.01 7.84
C GLN A 19 -11.84 -5.97 6.81
N ALA A 20 -11.22 -4.78 6.80
CA ALA A 20 -11.52 -3.74 5.83
C ALA A 20 -11.25 -4.20 4.38
N ILE A 21 -10.17 -4.96 4.16
CA ILE A 21 -9.85 -5.56 2.85
C ILE A 21 -10.89 -6.62 2.48
N GLN A 22 -11.15 -7.59 3.36
CA GLN A 22 -12.05 -8.72 3.10
C GLN A 22 -13.50 -8.27 2.83
N THR A 23 -13.97 -7.28 3.59
CA THR A 23 -15.32 -6.71 3.43
C THR A 23 -15.39 -5.67 2.31
N ARG A 24 -14.28 -5.43 1.61
CA ARG A 24 -14.14 -4.39 0.58
C ARG A 24 -14.55 -2.99 1.08
N ALA A 25 -14.35 -2.75 2.37
CA ALA A 25 -14.65 -1.49 3.04
C ALA A 25 -13.46 -0.52 2.99
N LEU A 26 -12.25 -1.01 2.76
CA LEU A 26 -11.06 -0.18 2.60
C LEU A 26 -11.24 0.80 1.43
N GLY A 27 -11.11 2.11 1.70
CA GLY A 27 -11.30 3.16 0.70
C GLY A 27 -12.75 3.37 0.24
N LYS A 28 -13.74 2.72 0.87
CA LYS A 28 -15.15 2.85 0.46
C LYS A 28 -15.62 4.30 0.61
N GLY A 29 -16.10 4.88 -0.49
CA GLY A 29 -16.55 6.28 -0.54
C GLY A 29 -15.49 7.27 -0.99
N SER A 30 -14.24 6.84 -1.17
CA SER A 30 -13.20 7.65 -1.83
C SER A 30 -13.34 7.61 -3.35
N VAL A 31 -12.81 8.62 -4.04
CA VAL A 31 -12.71 8.65 -5.52
C VAL A 31 -11.76 7.56 -6.02
N ALA A 32 -10.72 7.23 -5.24
CA ALA A 32 -9.74 6.19 -5.52
C ALA A 32 -10.24 4.76 -5.23
N GLY A 33 -11.45 4.58 -4.68
CA GLY A 33 -12.20 3.32 -4.57
C GLY A 33 -11.40 2.00 -4.57
N GLY A 34 -11.46 1.25 -5.68
CA GLY A 34 -10.86 -0.09 -5.82
C GLY A 34 -9.33 -0.12 -5.86
N GLU A 35 -8.67 1.04 -5.94
CA GLU A 35 -7.21 1.16 -5.97
C GLU A 35 -6.60 0.68 -4.66
N TYR A 36 -7.18 1.08 -3.52
CA TYR A 36 -6.74 0.61 -2.20
C TYR A 36 -6.64 -0.92 -2.10
N LEU A 37 -7.65 -1.64 -2.62
CA LEU A 37 -7.65 -3.10 -2.58
C LEU A 37 -6.56 -3.66 -3.49
N ARG A 38 -6.47 -3.18 -4.74
CA ARG A 38 -5.43 -3.57 -5.69
C ARG A 38 -4.04 -3.37 -5.08
N ASP A 39 -3.83 -2.26 -4.42
CA ASP A 39 -2.54 -1.88 -3.87
C ASP A 39 -2.16 -2.79 -2.71
N MET A 40 -3.11 -3.17 -1.84
CA MET A 40 -2.86 -4.17 -0.79
C MET A 40 -2.60 -5.58 -1.35
N TYR A 41 -3.25 -5.98 -2.45
CA TYR A 41 -2.95 -7.26 -3.11
C TYR A 41 -1.56 -7.28 -3.79
N GLN A 42 -1.11 -6.14 -4.31
CA GLN A 42 0.22 -6.01 -4.92
C GLN A 42 1.31 -5.68 -3.91
N ALA A 43 0.95 -5.25 -2.71
CA ALA A 43 1.87 -4.86 -1.67
C ALA A 43 2.77 -6.03 -1.25
N ARG A 44 3.96 -5.66 -0.78
CA ARG A 44 4.97 -6.59 -0.29
C ARG A 44 5.41 -6.23 1.11
N HIS A 45 5.42 -7.25 1.97
CA HIS A 45 5.96 -7.16 3.31
C HIS A 45 7.41 -7.61 3.31
N LEU A 46 8.29 -6.75 3.79
CA LEU A 46 9.73 -6.97 3.84
C LEU A 46 10.14 -7.47 5.22
N GLU A 47 11.28 -8.16 5.30
CA GLU A 47 11.85 -8.70 6.53
C GLU A 47 12.12 -7.63 7.60
N ASN A 48 12.36 -6.38 7.19
CA ASN A 48 12.57 -5.25 8.09
C ASN A 48 11.26 -4.66 8.67
N GLY A 49 10.11 -5.30 8.40
CA GLY A 49 8.80 -4.90 8.87
C GLY A 49 8.11 -3.84 8.00
N GLU A 50 8.75 -3.37 6.93
CA GLU A 50 8.12 -2.44 5.98
C GLU A 50 7.08 -3.15 5.10
N THR A 51 6.06 -2.40 4.73
CA THR A 51 5.12 -2.73 3.67
C THR A 51 5.31 -1.72 2.55
N ARG A 52 5.46 -2.20 1.31
CA ARG A 52 5.67 -1.35 0.14
C ARG A 52 4.65 -1.66 -0.95
N TRP A 53 4.12 -0.62 -1.58
CA TRP A 53 3.19 -0.72 -2.70
C TRP A 53 3.37 0.45 -3.68
N VAL A 54 2.76 0.31 -4.85
CA VAL A 54 2.75 1.36 -5.88
C VAL A 54 1.41 2.04 -5.85
N GLU A 55 1.42 3.37 -5.79
CA GLU A 55 0.23 4.20 -5.89
C GLU A 55 0.18 4.91 -7.23
N VAL A 56 -1.01 4.98 -7.81
CA VAL A 56 -1.27 5.82 -8.98
C VAL A 56 -2.05 7.04 -8.51
N CYS A 57 -1.43 8.21 -8.57
CA CYS A 57 -2.04 9.45 -8.09
C CYS A 57 -1.76 10.58 -9.08
N PHE A 58 -2.69 11.52 -9.25
CA PHE A 58 -2.53 12.69 -10.13
C PHE A 58 -2.72 14.02 -9.37
N CYS A 59 -2.72 13.98 -8.04
CA CYS A 59 -2.81 15.16 -7.19
C CYS A 59 -1.58 16.08 -7.35
N ALA A 60 -1.75 17.35 -6.97
CA ALA A 60 -0.67 18.33 -6.95
C ALA A 60 0.43 17.94 -5.94
N GLU A 61 0.01 17.46 -4.77
CA GLU A 61 0.87 16.81 -3.79
C GLU A 61 0.68 15.29 -3.85
N PRO A 62 1.75 14.47 -3.83
CA PRO A 62 1.63 13.02 -3.90
C PRO A 62 0.70 12.46 -2.81
N LEU A 63 -0.28 11.67 -3.25
CA LEU A 63 -1.24 10.96 -2.40
C LEU A 63 -2.12 11.88 -1.53
N GLN A 64 -2.29 13.16 -1.89
CA GLN A 64 -2.99 14.12 -1.02
C GLN A 64 -4.39 13.65 -0.60
N GLU A 65 -5.11 12.98 -1.49
CA GLU A 65 -6.45 12.46 -1.22
C GLU A 65 -6.41 11.12 -0.46
N GLU A 66 -5.45 10.26 -0.80
CA GLU A 66 -5.38 8.89 -0.31
C GLU A 66 -4.68 8.77 1.05
N LEU A 67 -3.77 9.69 1.35
CA LEU A 67 -2.91 9.67 2.52
C LEU A 67 -3.66 9.57 3.86
N PRO A 68 -4.76 10.30 4.11
CA PRO A 68 -5.51 10.18 5.36
C PRO A 68 -6.05 8.78 5.62
N TYR A 69 -6.49 8.09 4.56
CA TYR A 69 -6.99 6.70 4.66
C TYR A 69 -5.85 5.73 4.96
N TRP A 70 -4.70 5.90 4.31
CA TRP A 70 -3.53 5.06 4.58
C TRP A 70 -3.02 5.25 6.00
N GLN A 71 -3.01 6.48 6.49
CA GLN A 71 -2.58 6.82 7.84
C GLN A 71 -3.49 6.24 8.93
N GLU A 72 -4.71 5.76 8.63
CA GLU A 72 -5.53 5.06 9.62
C GLU A 72 -4.86 3.74 10.07
N TYR A 73 -4.21 3.04 9.14
CA TYR A 73 -3.63 1.72 9.36
C TYR A 73 -2.11 1.74 9.40
N PHE A 74 -1.47 2.67 8.69
CA PHE A 74 -0.03 2.69 8.49
C PHE A 74 0.64 3.93 9.06
N GLU A 75 1.88 3.77 9.49
CA GLU A 75 2.85 4.84 9.60
C GLU A 75 3.59 4.97 8.27
N ILE A 76 3.37 6.07 7.56
CA ILE A 76 4.04 6.33 6.27
C ILE A 76 5.47 6.77 6.53
N ILE A 77 6.42 6.00 6.02
CA ILE A 77 7.85 6.29 6.14
C ILE A 77 8.28 7.24 5.01
N ASP A 78 7.84 6.95 3.79
CA ASP A 78 8.37 7.60 2.59
C ASP A 78 7.41 7.43 1.40
N ILE A 79 7.27 8.50 0.62
CA ILE A 79 6.50 8.51 -0.64
C ILE A 79 7.44 9.07 -1.71
N ASN A 80 7.89 8.20 -2.60
CA ASN A 80 8.86 8.56 -3.63
C ASN A 80 8.32 8.28 -5.02
N ASN A 81 8.87 8.96 -6.03
CA ASN A 81 8.54 8.61 -7.41
C ASN A 81 8.98 7.16 -7.68
N ALA A 82 8.06 6.37 -8.22
CA ALA A 82 8.32 4.98 -8.59
C ALA A 82 9.38 4.83 -9.68
N HIS A 83 9.65 5.92 -10.41
CA HIS A 83 10.58 5.97 -11.53
C HIS A 83 11.54 7.16 -11.39
N ASN A 84 12.70 7.05 -12.05
CA ASN A 84 13.54 8.22 -12.27
C ASN A 84 12.76 9.20 -13.17
N LYS A 85 12.52 10.41 -12.65
CA LYS A 85 11.77 11.48 -13.34
C LYS A 85 12.36 11.80 -14.71
N GLU A 86 13.68 11.76 -14.86
CA GLU A 86 14.39 12.06 -16.11
C GLU A 86 14.07 11.04 -17.22
N LYS A 87 13.69 9.82 -16.84
CA LYS A 87 13.35 8.73 -17.78
C LYS A 87 11.84 8.57 -18.01
N CYS A 88 11.01 9.28 -17.24
CA CYS A 88 9.57 9.26 -17.41
C CYS A 88 9.17 10.29 -18.45
N LYS A 89 8.67 9.84 -19.60
CA LYS A 89 8.38 10.72 -20.75
C LYS A 89 7.38 11.84 -20.45
N ASP A 90 6.43 11.54 -19.56
CA ASP A 90 5.44 12.51 -19.10
C ASP A 90 6.09 13.57 -18.20
N LEU A 91 6.91 13.13 -17.24
CA LEU A 91 7.57 14.05 -16.28
C LEU A 91 8.70 14.87 -16.86
N ASN A 92 9.44 14.31 -17.82
CA ASN A 92 10.54 15.01 -18.48
C ASN A 92 10.03 15.89 -19.65
N GLY A 93 8.72 15.87 -19.93
CA GLY A 93 8.07 16.68 -20.96
C GLY A 93 8.29 16.22 -22.40
N SER A 94 8.96 15.08 -22.63
CA SER A 94 9.16 14.56 -23.98
C SER A 94 7.86 14.05 -24.63
N GLU A 95 6.90 13.58 -23.84
CA GLU A 95 5.59 13.13 -24.31
C GLU A 95 4.53 13.39 -23.21
N PRO A 96 3.86 14.56 -23.24
CA PRO A 96 2.80 14.88 -22.30
C PRO A 96 1.69 13.82 -22.34
N TRP A 97 1.19 13.43 -21.16
CA TRP A 97 0.15 12.40 -20.99
C TRP A 97 0.60 10.97 -21.28
N ALA A 98 1.89 10.71 -21.49
CA ALA A 98 2.41 9.35 -21.69
C ALA A 98 2.11 8.40 -20.51
N CYS A 99 1.78 8.93 -19.33
CA CYS A 99 1.35 8.12 -18.19
C CYS A 99 -0.02 7.46 -18.34
N LEU A 100 -0.88 7.91 -19.28
CA LEU A 100 -2.21 7.33 -19.51
C LEU A 100 -2.12 5.92 -20.09
N ASP A 101 -1.16 5.70 -20.99
CA ASP A 101 -1.01 4.44 -21.74
C ASP A 101 0.24 3.63 -21.34
N CYS A 102 0.89 3.96 -20.22
CA CYS A 102 2.11 3.27 -19.81
C CYS A 102 1.86 2.03 -18.93
N ASP A 103 2.66 0.99 -19.15
CA ASP A 103 2.68 -0.28 -18.39
C ASP A 103 3.50 -0.19 -17.08
N CYS A 104 3.85 1.03 -16.66
CA CYS A 104 4.75 1.30 -15.54
C CYS A 104 4.31 0.63 -14.24
N THR A 105 3.01 0.64 -13.94
CA THR A 105 2.44 0.03 -12.73
C THR A 105 2.65 -1.48 -12.74
N GLU A 106 2.34 -2.14 -13.86
CA GLU A 106 2.46 -3.59 -14.02
C GLU A 106 3.91 -4.06 -13.93
N ARG A 107 4.82 -3.36 -14.61
CA ARG A 107 6.25 -3.65 -14.56
C ARG A 107 6.83 -3.48 -13.17
N LEU A 108 6.40 -2.45 -12.44
CA LEU A 108 6.86 -2.25 -11.06
C LEU A 108 6.29 -3.32 -10.12
N ALA A 109 5.00 -3.63 -10.21
CA ALA A 109 4.38 -4.71 -9.45
C ALA A 109 5.07 -6.07 -9.73
N ALA A 110 5.41 -6.36 -11.00
CA ALA A 110 6.16 -7.56 -11.37
C ALA A 110 7.56 -7.59 -10.74
N LYS A 111 8.27 -6.46 -10.72
CA LYS A 111 9.58 -6.36 -10.05
C LYS A 111 9.46 -6.55 -8.53
N MET A 112 8.39 -6.03 -7.93
CA MET A 112 8.14 -6.10 -6.50
C MET A 112 7.85 -7.52 -6.02
N LYS A 113 7.39 -8.43 -6.89
CA LYS A 113 7.12 -9.83 -6.52
C LYS A 113 8.26 -10.50 -5.76
N ASN A 114 9.50 -10.08 -6.00
CA ASN A 114 10.71 -10.64 -5.37
C ASN A 114 11.24 -9.84 -4.16
N TRP A 115 10.52 -8.83 -3.67
CA TRP A 115 11.00 -7.96 -2.58
C TRP A 115 10.66 -8.47 -1.18
N GLY A 116 9.76 -9.44 -1.08
CA GLY A 116 9.30 -9.97 0.19
C GLY A 116 8.03 -10.79 0.03
N GLU A 117 7.38 -11.08 1.15
CA GLU A 117 6.12 -11.82 1.20
C GLU A 117 4.97 -10.99 0.64
N GLU A 118 3.94 -11.63 0.09
CA GLU A 118 2.68 -10.95 -0.22
C GLU A 118 2.08 -10.37 1.06
N PHE A 119 1.71 -9.10 1.03
CA PHE A 119 1.26 -8.41 2.24
C PHE A 119 0.01 -9.05 2.86
N ILE A 120 -0.94 -9.51 2.02
CA ILE A 120 -2.18 -10.16 2.48
C ILE A 120 -1.88 -11.44 3.26
N ASP A 121 -1.00 -12.30 2.75
CA ASP A 121 -0.61 -13.54 3.42
C ASP A 121 0.06 -13.24 4.77
N SER A 122 0.96 -12.25 4.76
CA SER A 122 1.66 -11.78 5.95
C SER A 122 0.68 -11.23 6.99
N LEU A 123 -0.34 -10.48 6.54
CA LEU A 123 -1.38 -9.90 7.38
C LEU A 123 -2.29 -10.96 7.98
N GLN A 124 -2.68 -11.98 7.20
CA GLN A 124 -3.46 -13.12 7.69
C GLN A 124 -2.71 -13.91 8.76
N LYS A 125 -1.41 -14.17 8.57
CA LYS A 125 -0.57 -14.83 9.57
C LYS A 125 -0.51 -14.02 10.87
N ARG A 126 -0.31 -12.70 10.77
CA ARG A 126 -0.27 -11.82 11.95
C ARG A 126 -1.63 -11.68 12.65
N GLY A 127 -2.71 -11.55 11.90
CA GLY A 127 -4.06 -11.45 12.45
C GLY A 127 -4.49 -12.71 13.19
N ALA A 128 -4.21 -13.89 12.61
CA ALA A 128 -4.42 -15.18 13.27
C ALA A 128 -3.62 -15.29 14.58
N THR A 129 -2.38 -14.82 14.62
CA THR A 129 -1.58 -14.83 15.87
C THR A 129 -2.06 -13.84 16.94
N ALA A 130 -2.76 -12.76 16.55
CA ALA A 130 -3.34 -11.81 17.49
C ALA A 130 -4.56 -12.40 18.21
N ASP A 131 -5.38 -13.21 17.51
CA ASP A 131 -6.56 -13.87 18.10
C ASP A 131 -6.19 -14.95 19.14
N PHE A 132 -4.98 -15.53 19.06
CA PHE A 132 -4.48 -16.49 20.06
C PHE A 132 -3.90 -15.83 21.33
N LYS A 133 -3.74 -14.50 21.37
CA LYS A 133 -3.36 -13.79 22.61
C LYS A 133 -4.59 -13.43 23.42
N GLN A 134 -5.32 -14.43 23.91
CA GLN A 134 -6.30 -14.21 24.99
C GLN A 134 -5.56 -13.67 26.23
N PRO A 135 -6.10 -12.64 26.93
CA PRO A 135 -5.51 -12.12 28.14
C PRO A 135 -5.50 -13.21 29.22
N LYS A 136 -4.37 -13.39 29.90
CA LYS A 136 -4.29 -14.18 31.13
C LYS A 136 -5.29 -13.60 32.13
N ILE A 137 -6.36 -14.34 32.37
CA ILE A 137 -7.30 -14.04 33.43
C ILE A 137 -6.56 -14.29 34.75
N TYR A 138 -6.15 -13.23 35.43
CA TYR A 138 -5.78 -13.32 36.84
C TYR A 138 -7.08 -13.35 37.64
N HIS A 139 -7.34 -14.47 38.31
CA HIS A 139 -8.33 -14.52 39.38
C HIS A 139 -7.63 -14.21 40.72
N PRO A 140 -8.28 -13.43 41.61
CA PRO A 140 -7.77 -13.18 42.96
C PRO A 140 -7.77 -14.45 43.81
#